data_AF-A0A060BV01-F1
#
_entry.id   AF-A0A060BV01-F1
#
_cell.length_a   1.000
_cell.length_b   1.000
_cell.length_c   1.000
_cell.angle_alpha   90.00
_cell.angle_beta   90.00
_cell.angle_gamma   90.00
#
_symmetry.space_group_name_H-M   'P 1'
#
loop_
_entity.id
_entity.type
_entity.pdbx_description
1 polymer ?
#
loop_
_entity_poly.entity_id
_entity_poly.type
_entity_poly.pdbx_seq_one_letter_code
_entity_poly.pdbx_strand_id
1 'polypeptide(L)'
;DWLYKRVAGIEPLEGGYRRFRVAPLPGGGLTSAEGVVETPYGRASSSWTHEGERFALRVEVPVSTRCDVVLPDGTRHDVASGVHEFVCEATPTAAVR
;
A
#
# COMPACT_ATOMS: atom_id res chain seq x y z
N ASP A 1 16.14 6.07 1.61
CA ASP A 1 14.81 5.69 2.15
C ASP A 1 13.66 6.16 1.25
N TRP A 2 13.75 5.86 -0.05
CA TRP A 2 12.79 6.30 -1.09
C TRP A 2 12.22 5.11 -1.86
N LEU A 3 13.02 4.04 -2.01
CA LEU A 3 12.63 2.79 -2.64
C LEU A 3 11.45 2.15 -1.89
N TYR A 4 11.52 2.07 -0.55
CA TYR A 4 10.46 1.46 0.27
C TYR A 4 9.13 2.22 0.23
N LYS A 5 9.14 3.56 0.19
CA LYS A 5 7.91 4.37 0.10
C LYS A 5 7.18 4.20 -1.23
N ARG A 6 7.92 4.19 -2.36
CA ARG A 6 7.31 4.00 -3.69
C ARG A 6 6.81 2.57 -3.89
N VAL A 7 7.54 1.57 -3.39
CA VAL A 7 7.15 0.17 -3.55
C VAL A 7 6.02 -0.22 -2.58
N ALA A 8 5.99 0.32 -1.36
CA ALA A 8 4.88 0.15 -0.43
C ALA A 8 3.66 1.02 -0.76
N GLY A 9 3.82 2.02 -1.63
CA GLY A 9 2.73 2.82 -2.20
C GLY A 9 2.12 3.86 -1.28
N ILE A 10 2.78 4.23 -0.18
CA ILE A 10 2.23 5.16 0.83
C ILE A 10 2.52 6.61 0.45
N GLU A 11 1.46 7.40 0.24
CA GLU A 11 1.57 8.79 -0.21
C GLU A 11 0.57 9.71 0.52
N PRO A 12 0.98 10.86 1.06
CA PRO A 12 0.06 11.78 1.71
C PRO A 12 -0.85 12.47 0.68
N LEU A 13 -2.14 12.58 0.99
CA LEU A 13 -3.11 13.37 0.22
C LEU A 13 -3.45 14.68 0.92
N GLU A 14 -3.31 14.71 2.25
CA GLU A 14 -3.46 15.89 3.09
C GLU A 14 -2.26 16.04 4.03
N GLY A 15 -2.08 17.25 4.58
CA GLY A 15 -1.02 17.56 5.53
C GLY A 15 -1.01 16.60 6.72
N GLY A 16 0.19 16.14 7.09
CA GLY A 16 0.37 15.24 8.23
C GLY A 16 -0.25 13.85 8.06
N TYR A 17 -0.63 13.41 6.85
CA TYR A 17 -1.30 12.13 6.59
C TYR A 17 -2.70 12.02 7.20
N ARG A 18 -3.40 13.16 7.38
CA ARG A 18 -4.82 13.14 7.79
C ARG A 18 -5.68 12.33 6.81
N ARG A 19 -5.34 12.43 5.51
CA ARG A 19 -5.73 11.51 4.45
C ARG A 19 -4.48 11.10 3.68
N PHE A 20 -4.39 9.83 3.31
CA PHE A 20 -3.30 9.30 2.52
C PHE A 20 -3.79 8.23 1.55
N ARG A 21 -2.94 7.85 0.60
CA ARG A 21 -3.17 6.81 -0.38
C ARG A 21 -2.20 5.66 -0.13
N VAL A 22 -2.69 4.44 -0.31
CA VAL A 22 -1.87 3.24 -0.45
C VAL A 22 -2.12 2.63 -1.83
N ALA A 23 -1.14 2.77 -2.72
CA ALA A 23 -1.19 2.23 -4.08
C ALA A 23 0.12 1.48 -4.40
N PRO A 24 0.27 0.23 -3.96
CA PRO A 24 1.46 -0.56 -4.21
C PRO A 24 1.73 -0.75 -5.70
N LEU A 25 3.01 -0.76 -6.08
CA LEU A 25 3.45 -0.97 -7.46
C LEU A 25 4.31 -2.25 -7.54
N PRO A 26 3.69 -3.45 -7.55
CA PRO A 26 4.44 -4.69 -7.76
C PRO A 26 5.09 -4.69 -9.15
N GLY A 27 6.35 -5.13 -9.22
CA GLY A 27 7.13 -5.12 -10.45
C GLY A 27 8.63 -5.24 -10.19
N GLY A 28 9.43 -5.32 -11.25
CA GLY A 28 10.90 -5.37 -11.14
C GLY A 28 11.44 -6.64 -10.46
N GLY A 29 10.64 -7.73 -10.44
CA GLY A 29 10.98 -8.98 -9.77
C GLY A 29 10.72 -9.01 -8.26
N LEU A 30 10.14 -7.94 -7.70
CA LEU A 30 9.74 -7.91 -6.29
C LEU A 30 8.47 -8.74 -6.06
N THR A 31 8.54 -9.69 -5.15
CA THR A 31 7.41 -10.51 -4.69
C THR A 31 6.86 -10.07 -3.35
N SER A 32 7.52 -9.12 -2.68
CA SER A 32 7.02 -8.51 -1.45
C SER A 32 7.64 -7.14 -1.22
N ALA A 33 6.95 -6.31 -0.45
CA ALA A 33 7.53 -5.13 0.15
C ALA A 33 6.75 -4.68 1.38
N GLU A 34 7.46 -3.96 2.25
CA GLU A 34 6.89 -3.32 3.42
C GLU A 34 7.38 -1.87 3.50
N GLY A 35 6.50 -0.98 3.93
CA GLY A 35 6.80 0.41 4.20
C GLY A 35 6.03 0.93 5.39
N VAL A 36 6.68 1.80 6.15
CA VAL A 36 6.11 2.45 7.32
C VAL A 36 6.37 3.94 7.23
N VAL A 37 5.38 4.75 7.59
CA VAL A 37 5.51 6.18 7.80
C VAL A 37 5.01 6.52 9.20
N GLU A 38 5.89 7.13 9.99
CA GLU A 38 5.52 7.75 11.26
C GLU A 38 4.85 9.09 10.96
N THR A 39 3.61 9.25 11.44
CA THR A 39 2.79 10.46 11.23
C THR A 39 2.47 11.09 12.59
N PRO A 40 2.03 12.36 12.63
CA PRO A 40 1.48 12.95 13.86
C PRO A 40 0.28 12.19 14.45
N TYR A 41 -0.39 11.36 13.66
CA TYR A 41 -1.56 10.56 14.07
C TYR A 41 -1.19 9.13 14.48
N GLY A 42 0.09 8.77 14.41
CA GLY A 42 0.59 7.41 14.66
C GLY A 42 1.15 6.75 13.40
N ARG A 43 1.30 5.43 13.47
CA ARG A 43 1.92 4.63 12.42
C ARG A 43 0.96 4.37 11.25
N ALA A 44 1.37 4.76 10.05
CA ALA A 44 0.75 4.31 8.80
C ALA A 44 1.68 3.27 8.16
N SER A 45 1.15 2.10 7.79
CA SER A 45 1.96 1.04 7.19
C SER A 45 1.25 0.36 6.01
N SER A 46 2.06 -0.21 5.12
CA SER A 46 1.64 -1.00 3.97
C SER A 46 2.62 -2.15 3.80
N SER A 47 2.11 -3.37 3.78
CA SER A 47 2.88 -4.59 3.59
C SER A 47 2.15 -5.48 2.60
N TRP A 48 2.84 -5.96 1.57
CA TRP A 48 2.23 -6.79 0.55
C TRP A 48 3.12 -7.95 0.11
N THR A 49 2.47 -9.00 -0.39
CA THR A 49 3.08 -10.11 -1.11
C THR A 49 2.40 -10.32 -2.46
N HIS A 50 3.16 -10.83 -3.43
CA HIS A 50 2.71 -11.16 -4.76
C HIS A 50 3.25 -12.54 -5.15
N GLU A 51 2.36 -13.53 -5.16
CA GLU A 51 2.68 -14.93 -5.44
C GLU A 51 1.85 -15.41 -6.63
N GLY A 52 2.50 -15.63 -7.77
CA GLY A 52 1.80 -15.93 -9.02
C GLY A 52 0.82 -14.80 -9.36
N GLU A 53 -0.45 -15.11 -9.55
CA GLU A 53 -1.48 -14.11 -9.83
C GLU A 53 -2.11 -13.51 -8.57
N ARG A 54 -1.74 -13.99 -7.37
CA ARG A 54 -2.35 -13.52 -6.13
C ARG A 54 -1.53 -12.39 -5.51
N PHE A 55 -2.17 -11.24 -5.33
CA PHE A 55 -1.62 -10.11 -4.58
C PHE A 55 -2.37 -9.96 -3.25
N ALA A 56 -1.63 -9.89 -2.14
CA ALA A 56 -2.18 -9.68 -0.81
C ALA A 56 -1.57 -8.43 -0.18
N LEU A 57 -2.40 -7.55 0.37
CA LEU A 57 -2.00 -6.28 0.96
C LEU A 57 -2.59 -6.13 2.36
N ARG A 58 -1.76 -5.73 3.32
CA ARG A 58 -2.15 -5.31 4.66
C ARG A 58 -1.81 -3.84 4.84
N VAL A 59 -2.79 -3.06 5.31
CA VAL A 59 -2.67 -1.61 5.54
C VAL A 59 -3.05 -1.27 6.98
N GLU A 60 -2.20 -0.50 7.67
CA GLU A 60 -2.52 0.08 8.96
C GLU A 60 -2.82 1.57 8.79
N VAL A 61 -4.01 1.98 9.23
CA VAL A 61 -4.52 3.34 9.13
C VAL A 61 -4.60 3.92 10.55
N PRO A 62 -3.81 4.96 10.87
CA PRO A 62 -3.82 5.57 12.19
C PRO A 62 -5.19 6.11 12.59
N VAL A 63 -5.41 6.25 13.90
CA VAL A 63 -6.65 6.80 14.46
C VAL A 63 -6.93 8.21 13.93
N SER A 64 -8.19 8.50 13.64
CA SER A 64 -8.65 9.80 13.10
C SER A 64 -8.11 10.15 11.70
N THR A 65 -7.61 9.17 10.95
CA THR A 65 -7.19 9.34 9.55
C THR A 65 -8.06 8.49 8.60
N ARG A 66 -7.95 8.76 7.30
CA ARG A 66 -8.53 7.95 6.21
C ARG A 66 -7.48 7.55 5.18
N CYS A 67 -7.69 6.40 4.55
CA CYS A 67 -6.82 5.88 3.51
C CYS A 67 -7.62 5.52 2.24
N ASP A 68 -7.12 5.99 1.10
CA ASP A 68 -7.55 5.54 -0.23
C ASP A 68 -6.64 4.38 -0.66
N VAL A 69 -7.18 3.17 -0.72
CA VAL A 69 -6.43 1.99 -1.17
C VAL A 69 -6.73 1.74 -2.63
N VAL A 70 -5.68 1.55 -3.44
CA VAL A 70 -5.77 1.15 -4.85
C VAL A 70 -4.96 -0.12 -5.04
N LEU A 71 -5.62 -1.21 -5.40
CA LEU A 71 -4.99 -2.49 -5.67
C LEU A 71 -4.45 -2.54 -7.11
N PRO A 72 -3.49 -3.45 -7.41
CA PRO A 72 -2.91 -3.56 -8.75
C PRO A 72 -3.91 -3.89 -9.88
N ASP A 73 -5.04 -4.51 -9.57
CA ASP A 73 -6.14 -4.77 -10.51
C ASP A 73 -7.03 -3.54 -10.79
N GLY A 74 -6.75 -2.42 -10.11
CA GLY A 74 -7.51 -1.17 -10.20
C GLY A 74 -8.67 -1.06 -9.20
N THR A 75 -8.93 -2.09 -8.39
CA THR A 75 -9.94 -2.06 -7.33
C THR A 75 -9.59 -0.98 -6.29
N ARG A 76 -10.62 -0.30 -5.78
CA ARG A 76 -10.46 0.85 -4.87
C ARG A 76 -11.28 0.70 -3.59
N HIS A 77 -10.71 1.14 -2.48
CA HIS A 77 -11.37 1.22 -1.18
C HIS A 77 -11.09 2.56 -0.51
N ASP A 78 -12.09 3.12 0.18
CA ASP A 78 -11.91 4.22 1.15
C ASP A 78 -12.13 3.61 2.54
N VAL A 79 -11.08 3.63 3.37
CA VAL A 79 -11.11 3.02 4.70
C VAL A 79 -10.75 4.03 5.78
N ALA A 80 -11.40 3.88 6.94
CA ALA A 80 -11.08 4.63 8.14
C ALA A 80 -9.94 3.95 8.94
N SER A 81 -9.62 4.51 10.10
CA SER A 81 -8.64 3.94 11.03
C SER A 81 -8.86 2.46 11.33
N GLY A 82 -7.79 1.70 11.40
CA GLY A 82 -7.81 0.26 11.64
C GLY A 82 -6.78 -0.48 10.80
N VAL A 83 -6.77 -1.80 10.96
CA VAL A 83 -5.97 -2.71 10.13
C VAL A 83 -6.89 -3.33 9.10
N HIS A 84 -6.50 -3.25 7.83
CA HIS A 84 -7.27 -3.75 6.70
C HIS A 84 -6.43 -4.72 5.89
N GLU A 85 -7.08 -5.75 5.38
CA GLU A 85 -6.47 -6.75 4.50
C GLU A 85 -7.27 -6.85 3.20
N PHE A 86 -6.55 -6.90 2.10
CA PHE A 86 -7.09 -6.94 0.75
C PHE A 86 -6.39 -8.02 -0.06
N VAL A 87 -7.13 -8.61 -0.99
CA VAL A 87 -6.60 -9.55 -1.97
C VAL A 87 -7.17 -9.19 -3.33
N CYS A 88 -6.34 -9.28 -4.36
CA CYS A 88 -6.78 -9.22 -5.75
C CYS A 88 -5.98 -10.19 -6.62
N GLU A 89 -6.48 -10.41 -7.83
CA GLU A 89 -5.74 -11.10 -8.88
C GLU A 89 -5.00 -10.05 -9.72
N ALA A 90 -3.68 -10.19 -9.83
CA ALA A 90 -2.84 -9.31 -10.61
C ALA A 90 -1.73 -10.11 -11.28
N THR A 91 -1.62 -10.00 -12.60
CA THR A 91 -0.52 -10.64 -13.34
C THR A 91 0.80 -9.96 -12.96
N PRO A 92 1.84 -10.71 -12.55
CA PRO A 92 3.17 -10.14 -12.33
C PRO A 92 3.68 -9.49 -13.61
N THR A 93 3.97 -8.20 -13.56
CA THR A 93 4.65 -7.54 -14.67
C THR A 93 6.10 -8.03 -14.66
N ALA A 94 6.48 -8.80 -15.69
CA ALA A 94 7.84 -9.28 -15.86
C ALA A 94 8.82 -8.10 -15.89
N ALA A 95 9.95 -8.22 -15.19
CA ALA A 95 11.03 -7.24 -15.31
C ALA A 95 11.50 -7.22 -16.77
N VAL A 96 11.39 -6.06 -17.42
CA VAL A 96 12.04 -5.84 -18.72
C VAL A 96 13.53 -6.03 -18.51
N ARG A 97 14.12 -6.98 -19.25
CA ARG A 97 15.55 -7.31 -19.19
C ARG A 97 16.42 -6.13 -19.65
#